data_AF-A0A0F9LE25-F1
#
_entry.id   AF-A0A0F9LE25-F1
#
_cell.length_a   1.000
_cell.length_b   1.000
_cell.length_c   1.000
_cell.angle_alpha   90.00
_cell.angle_beta   90.00
_cell.angle_gamma   90.00
#
_symmetry.space_group_name_H-M   'P 1'
#
loop_
_entity.id
_entity.type
_entity.pdbx_description
1 polymer ?
#
loop_
_entity_poly.entity_id
_entity_poly.type
_entity_poly.pdbx_seq_one_letter_code
_entity_poly.pdbx_strand_id
1 'polypeptide(L)'
;MESIEKNDVDISKLFSWGGEFDVLDTDKKTLSKVFIRLVGDADLNKARIFALRKSAQLRKKLRTKNSDERLAYIPDFLELEKESLVEAVLAYSLKDISADIVKKLNLVLPKEPKSEASLEEQEKYQEEVDNWPTERHKMILSKMKEETDKEKVKLTRLSKKRLEKLYETYVISIICNDEMTSKFLEFCTFLGIYKDEDYKNRMFDSLDEFTNLIPSIKNQLIEYYSSLDIGLSELKK
;
A
#
# COMPACT_ATOMS: atom_id res chain seq x y z
N MET A 1 13.41 27.58 11.01
CA MET A 1 13.09 26.80 9.80
C MET A 1 14.06 27.27 8.72
N GLU A 2 15.07 26.46 8.39
CA GLU A 2 16.01 26.78 7.30
C GLU A 2 15.27 26.70 5.96
N SER A 3 15.25 27.79 5.21
CA SER A 3 14.71 27.83 3.85
C SER A 3 15.64 27.05 2.93
N ILE A 4 15.19 25.91 2.40
CA ILE A 4 15.93 25.16 1.39
C ILE A 4 15.87 25.95 0.09
N GLU A 5 17.00 26.54 -0.34
CA GLU A 5 17.09 27.16 -1.66
C GLU A 5 17.07 26.07 -2.74
N LYS A 6 16.36 26.30 -3.86
CA LYS A 6 16.20 25.32 -4.96
C LYS A 6 17.52 24.76 -5.53
N ASN A 7 18.66 25.40 -5.26
CA ASN A 7 19.97 25.01 -5.74
C ASN A 7 20.74 24.04 -4.80
N ASP A 8 20.27 23.85 -3.56
CA ASP A 8 20.90 23.00 -2.54
C ASP A 8 20.50 21.53 -2.60
N VAL A 9 19.55 21.19 -3.48
CA VAL A 9 19.00 19.84 -3.60
C VAL A 9 19.60 19.15 -4.83
N ASP A 10 20.22 17.99 -4.62
CA ASP A 10 20.64 17.13 -5.72
C ASP A 10 19.51 16.16 -6.09
N ILE A 11 18.66 16.60 -7.02
CA ILE A 11 17.52 15.82 -7.54
C ILE A 11 18.00 14.51 -8.19
N SER A 12 19.26 14.42 -8.65
CA SER A 12 19.78 13.19 -9.23
C SER A 12 19.89 12.05 -8.20
N LYS A 13 20.10 12.38 -6.92
CA LYS A 13 20.11 11.40 -5.81
C LYS A 13 18.77 10.69 -5.63
N LEU A 14 17.64 11.31 -6.00
CA LEU A 14 16.32 10.65 -6.00
C LEU A 14 16.25 9.45 -6.96
N PHE A 15 17.04 9.47 -8.04
CA PHE A 15 17.03 8.46 -9.08
C PHE A 15 18.13 7.40 -8.92
N SER A 16 19.09 7.62 -8.01
CA SER A 16 20.18 6.71 -7.70
C SER A 16 20.23 6.31 -6.23
N TRP A 17 19.16 6.58 -5.47
CA TRP A 17 19.10 6.27 -4.04
C TRP A 17 19.22 4.78 -3.79
N GLY A 18 20.14 4.42 -2.92
CA GLY A 18 20.39 3.05 -2.53
C GLY A 18 21.29 3.00 -1.31
N GLY A 19 21.49 1.80 -0.79
CA GLY A 19 22.31 1.57 0.36
C GLY A 19 22.94 0.20 0.35
N GLU A 20 23.90 0.04 1.25
CA GLU A 20 24.57 -1.22 1.52
C GLU A 20 23.80 -2.01 2.57
N PHE A 21 23.67 -3.32 2.35
CA PHE A 21 22.99 -4.23 3.25
C PHE A 21 23.79 -5.52 3.44
N ASP A 22 23.98 -5.90 4.70
CA ASP A 22 24.57 -7.18 5.07
C ASP A 22 23.46 -8.22 5.23
N VAL A 23 23.44 -9.22 4.34
CA VAL A 23 22.54 -10.37 4.43
C VAL A 23 23.00 -11.25 5.60
N LEU A 24 22.09 -11.56 6.52
CA LEU A 24 22.39 -12.33 7.72
C LEU A 24 21.85 -13.76 7.63
N ASP A 25 22.61 -14.70 8.20
CA ASP A 25 22.16 -16.08 8.45
C ASP A 25 21.26 -16.18 9.70
N THR A 26 20.73 -17.37 9.98
CA THR A 26 19.93 -17.68 11.19
C THR A 26 20.65 -17.31 12.49
N ASP A 27 21.99 -17.38 12.50
CA ASP A 27 22.83 -17.02 13.65
C ASP A 27 23.21 -15.52 13.68
N LYS A 28 22.58 -14.68 12.85
CA LYS A 28 22.91 -13.25 12.67
C LYS A 28 24.34 -12.97 12.22
N LYS A 29 25.00 -13.96 11.60
CA LYS A 29 26.30 -13.79 10.97
C LYS A 29 26.13 -13.26 9.55
N THR A 30 26.95 -12.30 9.14
CA THR A 30 26.96 -11.79 7.77
C THR A 30 27.36 -12.88 6.78
N LEU A 31 26.45 -13.22 5.86
CA LEU A 31 26.67 -14.15 4.75
C LEU A 31 27.29 -13.44 3.56
N SER A 32 26.71 -12.29 3.19
CA SER A 32 27.14 -11.53 2.02
C SER A 32 26.71 -10.07 2.16
N LYS A 33 27.57 -9.18 1.70
CA LYS A 33 27.25 -7.76 1.52
C LYS A 33 26.65 -7.57 0.13
N VAL A 34 25.52 -6.85 0.06
CA VAL A 34 24.83 -6.51 -1.19
C VAL A 34 24.51 -5.03 -1.23
N PHE A 35 24.33 -4.50 -2.44
CA PHE A 35 23.99 -3.10 -2.66
C PHE A 35 22.60 -3.03 -3.27
N ILE A 36 21.68 -2.28 -2.64
CA ILE A 36 20.28 -2.23 -3.04
C ILE A 36 19.90 -0.80 -3.34
N ARG A 37 19.36 -0.55 -4.54
CA ARG A 37 18.86 0.77 -4.96
C ARG A 37 17.40 0.73 -5.38
N LEU A 38 16.73 1.88 -5.26
CA LEU A 38 15.41 2.09 -5.81
C LEU A 38 15.44 1.94 -7.34
N VAL A 39 14.45 1.23 -7.87
CA VAL A 39 14.35 1.05 -9.32
C VAL A 39 13.78 2.30 -10.00
N GLY A 40 14.30 2.62 -11.19
CA GLY A 40 13.78 3.73 -11.99
C GLY A 40 12.44 3.42 -12.67
N ASP A 41 11.82 4.44 -13.27
CA ASP A 41 10.47 4.37 -13.87
C ASP A 41 10.28 3.23 -14.88
N ALA A 42 11.30 2.98 -15.72
CA ALA A 42 11.24 1.91 -16.71
C ALA A 42 11.09 0.52 -16.05
N ASP A 43 11.80 0.31 -14.94
CA ASP A 43 11.79 -0.93 -14.19
C ASP A 43 10.56 -1.04 -13.29
N LEU A 44 10.08 0.07 -12.70
CA LEU A 44 8.78 0.15 -12.03
C LEU A 44 7.64 -0.27 -12.96
N ASN A 45 7.65 0.17 -14.22
CA ASN A 45 6.63 -0.23 -15.17
C ASN A 45 6.71 -1.73 -15.53
N LYS A 46 7.92 -2.29 -15.68
CA LYS A 46 8.10 -3.74 -15.87
C LYS A 46 7.57 -4.53 -14.68
N ALA A 47 7.88 -4.10 -13.45
CA ALA A 47 7.36 -4.69 -12.22
C ALA A 47 5.83 -4.66 -12.16
N ARG A 48 5.24 -3.52 -12.51
CA ARG A 48 3.79 -3.36 -12.56
C ARG A 48 3.14 -4.31 -13.56
N ILE A 49 3.67 -4.41 -14.79
CA ILE A 49 3.15 -5.31 -15.82
C ILE A 49 3.28 -6.78 -15.37
N PHE A 50 4.42 -7.15 -14.79
CA PHE A 50 4.65 -8.50 -14.26
C PHE A 50 3.63 -8.84 -13.17
N ALA A 51 3.48 -7.97 -12.17
CA ALA A 51 2.58 -8.15 -11.06
C ALA A 51 1.11 -8.24 -11.49
N LEU A 52 0.68 -7.39 -12.45
CA LEU A 52 -0.66 -7.44 -13.03
C LEU A 52 -0.91 -8.77 -13.76
N ARG A 53 0.09 -9.31 -14.47
CA ARG A 53 -0.01 -10.63 -15.12
C ARG A 53 -0.19 -11.75 -14.09
N LYS A 54 0.58 -11.75 -13.00
CA LYS A 54 0.47 -12.74 -11.91
C LYS A 54 -0.89 -12.66 -11.21
N SER A 55 -1.32 -11.45 -10.85
CA SER A 55 -2.66 -11.19 -10.29
C SER A 55 -3.78 -11.68 -11.23
N ALA A 56 -3.66 -11.42 -12.54
CA ALA A 56 -4.65 -11.88 -13.51
C ALA A 56 -4.66 -13.42 -13.67
N GLN A 57 -3.49 -14.08 -13.58
CA GLN A 57 -3.41 -15.54 -13.56
C GLN A 57 -4.11 -16.11 -12.32
N LEU A 58 -3.81 -15.60 -11.13
CA LEU A 58 -4.45 -16.03 -9.89
C LEU A 58 -5.97 -15.81 -9.92
N ARG A 59 -6.43 -14.66 -10.43
CA ARG A 59 -7.86 -14.36 -10.59
C ARG A 59 -8.58 -15.39 -11.45
N LYS A 60 -7.94 -15.86 -12.54
CA LYS A 60 -8.53 -16.91 -13.40
C LYS A 60 -8.65 -18.23 -12.63
N LYS A 61 -7.63 -18.58 -11.85
CA LYS A 61 -7.65 -19.79 -11.01
C LYS A 61 -8.76 -19.71 -9.97
N LEU A 62 -8.81 -18.67 -9.15
CA LEU A 62 -9.86 -18.49 -8.11
C LEU A 62 -11.31 -18.54 -8.64
N ARG A 63 -11.53 -18.12 -9.89
CA ARG A 63 -12.85 -18.18 -10.57
C ARG A 63 -13.20 -19.57 -11.12
N THR A 64 -12.25 -20.49 -11.19
CA THR A 64 -12.43 -21.84 -11.71
C THR A 64 -12.94 -22.74 -10.59
N LYS A 65 -14.11 -23.37 -10.78
CA LYS A 65 -14.86 -24.06 -9.71
C LYS A 65 -14.09 -25.15 -8.95
N ASN A 66 -13.08 -25.77 -9.57
CA ASN A 66 -12.33 -26.90 -9.01
C ASN A 66 -10.81 -26.66 -9.00
N SER A 67 -10.34 -25.41 -9.10
CA SER A 67 -8.90 -25.15 -8.93
C SER A 67 -8.52 -25.29 -7.45
N ASP A 68 -7.31 -25.79 -7.19
CA ASP A 68 -6.75 -25.86 -5.83
C ASP A 68 -6.78 -24.50 -5.13
N GLU A 69 -6.48 -23.41 -5.85
CA GLU A 69 -6.52 -22.07 -5.27
C GLU A 69 -7.92 -21.66 -4.83
N ARG A 70 -8.96 -22.00 -5.60
CA ARG A 70 -10.34 -21.73 -5.18
C ARG A 70 -10.68 -22.50 -3.92
N LEU A 71 -10.37 -23.80 -3.89
CA LEU A 71 -10.67 -24.66 -2.75
C LEU A 71 -9.90 -24.23 -1.48
N ALA A 72 -8.68 -23.72 -1.64
CA ALA A 72 -7.86 -23.24 -0.54
C ALA A 72 -8.32 -21.89 0.03
N TYR A 73 -8.79 -20.97 -0.82
CA TYR A 73 -9.03 -19.57 -0.42
C TYR A 73 -10.48 -19.14 -0.38
N ILE A 74 -11.39 -19.78 -1.13
CA ILE A 74 -12.80 -19.37 -1.20
C ILE A 74 -13.62 -20.31 -0.30
N PRO A 75 -14.20 -19.82 0.80
CA PRO A 75 -14.97 -20.65 1.71
C PRO A 75 -16.24 -21.18 1.05
N ASP A 76 -16.74 -22.31 1.52
CA ASP A 76 -18.04 -22.82 1.11
C ASP A 76 -19.15 -21.96 1.73
N PHE A 77 -20.02 -21.40 0.89
CA PHE A 77 -21.08 -20.50 1.29
C PHE A 77 -22.33 -21.21 1.81
N LEU A 78 -22.41 -22.54 1.66
CA LEU A 78 -23.59 -23.32 2.02
C LEU A 78 -23.98 -23.12 3.50
N GLU A 79 -23.01 -22.86 4.37
CA GLU A 79 -23.20 -22.74 5.82
C GLU A 79 -23.41 -21.30 6.32
N LEU A 80 -23.22 -20.28 5.47
CA LEU A 80 -23.32 -18.88 5.92
C LEU A 80 -24.77 -18.38 5.92
N GLU A 81 -25.19 -17.84 7.05
CA GLU A 81 -26.46 -17.12 7.17
C GLU A 81 -26.44 -15.80 6.38
N LYS A 82 -27.63 -15.35 5.95
CA LYS A 82 -27.75 -14.14 5.13
C LYS A 82 -27.21 -12.91 5.88
N GLU A 83 -27.49 -12.81 7.17
CA GLU A 83 -27.06 -11.72 8.04
C GLU A 83 -25.52 -11.66 8.09
N SER A 84 -24.86 -12.81 8.26
CA SER A 84 -23.39 -12.90 8.26
C SER A 84 -22.80 -12.48 6.91
N LEU A 85 -23.44 -12.85 5.79
CA LEU A 85 -23.01 -12.40 4.46
C LEU A 85 -23.15 -10.89 4.28
N VAL A 86 -24.21 -10.27 4.81
CA VAL A 86 -24.38 -8.81 4.79
C VAL A 86 -23.24 -8.13 5.54
N GLU A 87 -22.94 -8.59 6.76
CA GLU A 87 -21.87 -8.01 7.58
C GLU A 87 -20.50 -8.16 6.91
N ALA A 88 -20.23 -9.32 6.33
CA ALA A 88 -18.97 -9.59 5.66
C ALA A 88 -18.78 -8.73 4.38
N VAL A 89 -19.82 -8.61 3.55
CA VAL A 89 -19.79 -7.71 2.39
C VAL A 89 -19.64 -6.25 2.81
N LEU A 90 -20.36 -5.84 3.87
CA LEU A 90 -20.27 -4.49 4.40
C LEU A 90 -18.85 -4.18 4.88
N ALA A 91 -18.23 -5.10 5.64
CA ALA A 91 -16.86 -4.95 6.12
C ALA A 91 -15.86 -4.70 4.97
N TYR A 92 -16.00 -5.41 3.85
CA TYR A 92 -15.15 -5.17 2.67
C TYR A 92 -15.45 -3.84 1.97
N SER A 93 -16.69 -3.39 1.97
CA SER A 93 -17.07 -2.10 1.38
C SER A 93 -16.60 -0.89 2.19
N LEU A 94 -16.26 -1.05 3.47
CA LEU A 94 -15.85 0.06 4.35
C LEU A 94 -14.63 0.81 3.83
N LYS A 95 -13.68 0.11 3.21
CA LYS A 95 -12.50 0.73 2.60
C LYS A 95 -12.89 1.70 1.49
N ASP A 96 -13.78 1.26 0.60
CA ASP A 96 -14.25 2.06 -0.54
C ASP A 96 -15.11 3.23 -0.06
N ILE A 97 -16.02 3.00 0.90
CA ILE A 97 -16.85 4.04 1.52
C ILE A 97 -15.97 5.12 2.17
N SER A 98 -14.94 4.71 2.93
CA SER A 98 -14.02 5.64 3.59
C SER A 98 -13.25 6.49 2.58
N ALA A 99 -12.70 5.87 1.53
CA ALA A 99 -11.96 6.57 0.48
C ALA A 99 -12.85 7.58 -0.27
N ASP A 100 -14.08 7.19 -0.59
CA ASP A 100 -15.07 8.05 -1.25
C ASP A 100 -15.46 9.26 -0.40
N ILE A 101 -15.62 9.07 0.91
CA ILE A 101 -15.94 10.14 1.85
C ILE A 101 -14.80 11.13 1.96
N VAL A 102 -13.56 10.65 2.13
CA VAL A 102 -12.37 11.52 2.19
C VAL A 102 -12.24 12.36 0.91
N LYS A 103 -12.54 11.78 -0.25
CA LYS A 103 -12.48 12.49 -1.53
C LYS A 103 -13.60 13.53 -1.71
N LYS A 104 -14.80 13.25 -1.22
CA LYS A 104 -15.99 14.12 -1.38
C LYS A 104 -16.09 15.20 -0.30
N LEU A 105 -15.48 14.97 0.86
CA LEU A 105 -15.44 15.93 1.95
C LEU A 105 -14.55 17.12 1.55
N ASN A 106 -15.20 18.21 1.15
CA ASN A 106 -14.52 19.49 0.97
C ASN A 106 -14.30 20.14 2.34
N LEU A 107 -13.21 19.74 3.00
CA LEU A 107 -12.81 20.30 4.28
C LEU A 107 -11.88 21.49 4.04
N VAL A 108 -12.39 22.69 4.33
CA VAL A 108 -11.64 23.93 4.18
C VAL A 108 -10.72 24.08 5.38
N LEU A 109 -9.41 24.20 5.15
CA LEU A 109 -8.44 24.46 6.22
C LEU A 109 -8.81 25.75 6.97
N PRO A 110 -8.55 25.83 8.29
CA PRO A 110 -8.66 27.08 9.04
C PRO A 110 -7.93 28.19 8.30
N LYS A 111 -8.58 29.36 8.19
CA LYS A 111 -8.06 30.46 7.39
C LYS A 111 -7.19 31.35 8.27
N GLU A 112 -5.92 31.47 7.90
CA GLU A 112 -4.99 32.36 8.61
C GLU A 112 -5.51 33.80 8.58
N PRO A 113 -5.60 34.47 9.75
CA PRO A 113 -5.97 35.87 9.82
C PRO A 113 -4.88 36.75 9.19
N LYS A 114 -5.20 38.01 8.90
CA LYS A 114 -4.20 38.96 8.37
C LYS A 114 -3.12 39.23 9.42
N SER A 115 -1.92 39.62 9.01
CA SER A 115 -0.82 39.92 9.94
C SER A 115 -1.10 41.06 10.93
N GLU A 116 -2.05 41.95 10.61
CA GLU A 116 -2.51 43.04 11.47
C GLU A 116 -3.68 42.66 12.39
N ALA A 117 -4.11 41.39 12.36
CA ALA A 117 -5.19 40.87 13.20
C ALA A 117 -4.83 40.99 14.68
N SER A 118 -5.86 41.14 15.52
CA SER A 118 -5.66 41.28 16.96
C SER A 118 -5.10 39.99 17.58
N LEU A 119 -4.51 40.08 18.78
CA LEU A 119 -4.03 38.90 19.52
C LEU A 119 -5.17 37.91 19.77
N GLU A 120 -6.37 38.39 20.11
CA GLU A 120 -7.55 37.54 20.31
C GLU A 120 -7.96 36.78 19.03
N GLU A 121 -7.80 37.40 17.86
CA GLU A 121 -8.09 36.74 16.57
C GLU A 121 -7.03 35.68 16.22
N GLN A 122 -5.76 35.92 16.55
CA GLN A 122 -4.68 34.95 16.37
C GLN A 122 -4.81 33.76 17.34
N GLU A 123 -5.19 34.00 18.59
CA GLU A 123 -5.46 32.96 19.59
C GLU A 123 -6.61 32.06 19.17
N LYS A 124 -7.73 32.64 18.68
CA LYS A 124 -8.86 31.87 18.13
C LYS A 124 -8.45 31.04 16.92
N TYR A 125 -7.67 31.61 16.00
CA TYR A 125 -7.16 30.85 14.86
C TYR A 125 -6.29 29.67 15.29
N GLN A 126 -5.41 29.85 16.27
CA GLN A 126 -4.58 28.76 16.79
C GLN A 126 -5.45 27.65 17.42
N GLU A 127 -6.47 28.02 18.18
CA GLU A 127 -7.45 27.06 18.73
C GLU A 127 -8.20 26.31 17.62
N GLU A 128 -8.60 26.97 16.54
CA GLU A 128 -9.20 26.33 15.37
C GLU A 128 -8.24 25.36 14.68
N VAL A 129 -6.97 25.74 14.51
CA VAL A 129 -5.91 24.89 13.94
C VAL A 129 -5.67 23.65 14.79
N ASP A 130 -5.57 23.82 16.12
CA ASP A 130 -5.32 22.73 17.05
C ASP A 130 -6.50 21.74 17.10
N ASN A 131 -7.73 22.25 17.01
CA ASN A 131 -8.94 21.43 17.02
C ASN A 131 -9.27 20.81 15.64
N TRP A 132 -8.72 21.35 14.55
CA TRP A 132 -9.05 20.95 13.19
C TRP A 132 -8.89 19.45 12.90
N PRO A 133 -7.80 18.76 13.30
CA PRO A 133 -7.67 17.32 13.09
C PRO A 133 -8.80 16.51 13.73
N THR A 134 -9.22 16.92 14.93
CA THR A 134 -10.29 16.28 15.69
C THR A 134 -11.64 16.50 15.02
N GLU A 135 -11.95 17.73 14.63
CA GLU A 135 -13.21 18.04 13.93
C GLU A 135 -13.29 17.35 12.56
N ARG A 136 -12.19 17.36 11.80
CA ARG A 136 -12.06 16.58 10.57
C ARG A 136 -12.35 15.10 10.79
N HIS A 137 -11.77 14.50 11.84
CA HIS A 137 -11.99 13.10 12.14
C HIS A 137 -13.46 12.80 12.50
N LYS A 138 -14.09 13.63 13.35
CA LYS A 138 -15.51 13.52 13.69
C LYS A 138 -16.41 13.60 12.46
N MET A 139 -16.14 14.53 11.55
CA MET A 139 -16.90 14.68 10.31
C MET A 139 -16.79 13.44 9.41
N ILE A 140 -15.58 12.90 9.25
CA ILE A 140 -15.34 11.66 8.50
C ILE A 140 -16.12 10.51 9.12
N LEU A 141 -16.00 10.30 10.44
CA LEU A 141 -16.69 9.20 11.14
C LEU A 141 -18.22 9.31 11.05
N SER A 142 -18.77 10.51 11.20
CA SER A 142 -20.21 10.75 11.08
C SER A 142 -20.72 10.38 9.69
N LYS A 143 -20.02 10.84 8.64
CA LYS A 143 -20.36 10.49 7.26
C LYS A 143 -20.15 9.01 6.95
N MET A 144 -19.11 8.39 7.51
CA MET A 144 -18.88 6.95 7.36
C MET A 144 -20.03 6.15 7.94
N LYS A 145 -20.53 6.53 9.12
CA LYS A 145 -21.69 5.89 9.73
C LYS A 145 -22.94 6.04 8.85
N GLU A 146 -23.25 7.25 8.39
CA GLU A 146 -24.39 7.50 7.50
C GLU A 146 -24.36 6.63 6.23
N GLU A 147 -23.22 6.56 5.55
CA GLU A 147 -23.08 5.77 4.31
C GLU A 147 -23.06 4.26 4.58
N THR A 148 -22.45 3.83 5.69
CA THR A 148 -22.45 2.43 6.12
C THR A 148 -23.87 1.94 6.41
N ASP A 149 -24.69 2.74 7.10
CA ASP A 149 -26.08 2.39 7.40
C ASP A 149 -26.91 2.31 6.11
N LYS A 150 -26.74 3.25 5.17
CA LYS A 150 -27.38 3.21 3.85
C LYS A 150 -26.99 1.95 3.08
N GLU A 151 -25.70 1.60 3.08
CA GLU A 151 -25.22 0.42 2.37
C GLU A 151 -25.74 -0.87 3.01
N LYS A 152 -25.75 -0.96 4.35
CA LYS A 152 -26.35 -2.07 5.09
C LYS A 152 -27.81 -2.30 4.69
N VAL A 153 -28.62 -1.23 4.61
CA VAL A 153 -30.02 -1.32 4.18
C VAL A 153 -30.16 -1.79 2.72
N LYS A 154 -29.24 -1.42 1.82
CA LYS A 154 -29.24 -1.95 0.45
C LYS A 154 -28.89 -3.43 0.43
N LEU A 155 -27.85 -3.83 1.17
CA LEU A 155 -27.37 -5.22 1.21
C LEU A 155 -28.41 -6.18 1.79
N THR A 156 -29.14 -5.79 2.84
CA THR A 156 -30.21 -6.63 3.42
C THR A 156 -31.35 -6.91 2.44
N ARG A 157 -31.59 -6.01 1.47
CA ARG A 157 -32.60 -6.19 0.41
C ARG A 157 -32.15 -7.14 -0.69
N LEU A 158 -30.86 -7.47 -0.78
CA LEU A 158 -30.35 -8.40 -1.79
C LEU A 158 -30.69 -9.86 -1.42
N SER A 159 -30.75 -10.72 -2.44
CA SER A 159 -30.88 -12.16 -2.24
C SER A 159 -29.58 -12.77 -1.71
N LYS A 160 -29.67 -13.88 -0.97
CA LYS A 160 -28.50 -14.63 -0.46
C LYS A 160 -27.49 -14.92 -1.57
N LYS A 161 -27.96 -15.47 -2.70
CA LYS A 161 -27.16 -15.74 -3.90
C LYS A 161 -26.43 -14.51 -4.47
N ARG A 162 -27.04 -13.32 -4.37
CA ARG A 162 -26.39 -12.08 -4.82
C ARG A 162 -25.31 -11.63 -3.83
N LEU A 163 -25.56 -11.78 -2.53
CA LEU A 163 -24.59 -11.49 -1.47
C LEU A 163 -23.38 -12.43 -1.56
N GLU A 164 -23.59 -13.73 -1.77
CA GLU A 164 -22.52 -14.72 -2.01
C GLU A 164 -21.62 -14.28 -3.17
N LYS A 165 -22.21 -13.88 -4.31
CA LYS A 165 -21.45 -13.42 -5.48
C LYS A 165 -20.66 -12.13 -5.19
N LEU A 166 -21.23 -11.20 -4.41
CA LEU A 166 -20.55 -9.98 -4.01
C LEU A 166 -19.37 -10.29 -3.09
N TYR A 167 -19.60 -11.10 -2.06
CA TYR A 167 -18.58 -11.55 -1.13
C TYR A 167 -17.44 -12.25 -1.86
N GLU A 168 -17.74 -13.22 -2.74
CA GLU A 168 -16.74 -13.89 -3.57
C GLU A 168 -15.94 -12.89 -4.41
N THR A 169 -16.60 -11.88 -5.00
CA THR A 169 -15.93 -10.84 -5.78
C THR A 169 -14.95 -10.02 -4.93
N TYR A 170 -15.33 -9.68 -3.70
CA TYR A 170 -14.46 -8.97 -2.76
C TYR A 170 -13.26 -9.81 -2.32
N VAL A 171 -13.49 -11.05 -1.88
CA VAL A 171 -12.44 -11.98 -1.47
C VAL A 171 -11.43 -12.19 -2.60
N ILE A 172 -11.90 -12.49 -3.81
CA ILE A 172 -11.02 -12.64 -4.98
C ILE A 172 -10.23 -11.35 -5.25
N SER A 173 -10.87 -10.18 -5.14
CA SER A 173 -10.20 -8.90 -5.39
C SER A 173 -9.09 -8.63 -4.38
N ILE A 174 -9.31 -8.94 -3.10
CA ILE A 174 -8.31 -8.78 -2.03
C ILE A 174 -7.13 -9.69 -2.26
N ILE A 175 -7.36 -10.99 -2.44
CA ILE A 175 -6.29 -11.97 -2.69
C ILE A 175 -5.47 -11.57 -3.93
N CYS A 176 -6.15 -11.13 -4.99
CA CYS A 176 -5.47 -10.70 -6.21
C CYS A 176 -4.69 -9.38 -6.03
N ASN A 177 -5.13 -8.48 -5.15
CA ASN A 177 -4.44 -7.24 -4.82
C ASN A 177 -3.18 -7.52 -3.98
N ASP A 178 -3.27 -8.45 -3.04
CA ASP A 178 -2.15 -8.86 -2.21
C ASP A 178 -1.07 -9.57 -3.05
N GLU A 179 -1.48 -10.47 -3.94
CA GLU A 179 -0.58 -11.07 -4.93
C GLU A 179 0.06 -10.01 -5.84
N MET A 180 -0.71 -9.02 -6.30
CA MET A 180 -0.17 -7.94 -7.13
C MET A 180 0.88 -7.12 -6.36
N THR A 181 0.58 -6.72 -5.13
CA THR A 181 1.49 -5.94 -4.29
C THR A 181 2.76 -6.71 -3.98
N SER A 182 2.60 -7.98 -3.58
CA SER A 182 3.72 -8.88 -3.27
C SER A 182 4.63 -9.09 -4.49
N LYS A 183 4.06 -9.45 -5.65
CA LYS A 183 4.85 -9.69 -6.87
C LYS A 183 5.47 -8.43 -7.45
N PHE A 184 4.83 -7.28 -7.25
CA PHE A 184 5.39 -5.99 -7.61
C PHE A 184 6.66 -5.72 -6.79
N LEU A 185 6.55 -5.85 -5.47
CA LEU A 185 7.67 -5.60 -4.57
C LEU A 185 8.81 -6.60 -4.80
N GLU A 186 8.51 -7.90 -4.91
CA GLU A 186 9.51 -8.93 -5.24
C GLU A 186 10.28 -8.59 -6.53
N PHE A 187 9.57 -8.13 -7.57
CA PHE A 187 10.21 -7.80 -8.85
C PHE A 187 11.03 -6.51 -8.78
N CYS A 188 10.57 -5.49 -8.04
CA CYS A 188 11.33 -4.27 -7.78
C CYS A 188 12.63 -4.60 -7.02
N THR A 189 12.54 -5.40 -5.95
CA THR A 189 13.68 -5.85 -5.18
C THR A 189 14.67 -6.63 -6.06
N PHE A 190 14.21 -7.60 -6.85
CA PHE A 190 15.05 -8.33 -7.80
C PHE A 190 15.84 -7.39 -8.75
N LEU A 191 15.18 -6.39 -9.33
CA LEU A 191 15.82 -5.43 -10.24
C LEU A 191 16.75 -4.44 -9.52
N GLY A 192 16.54 -4.26 -8.21
CA GLY A 192 17.23 -3.29 -7.37
C GLY A 192 18.49 -3.80 -6.67
N ILE A 193 18.80 -5.10 -6.71
CA ILE A 193 19.94 -5.69 -5.96
C ILE A 193 21.16 -5.92 -6.87
N TYR A 194 22.33 -5.47 -6.38
CA TYR A 194 23.62 -5.48 -7.08
C TYR A 194 24.74 -6.06 -6.20
N LYS A 195 25.79 -6.54 -6.86
CA LYS A 195 27.03 -7.07 -6.24
C LYS A 195 28.03 -5.98 -5.89
N ASP A 196 27.89 -4.80 -6.49
CA ASP A 196 28.82 -3.67 -6.38
C ASP A 196 28.09 -2.36 -6.08
N GLU A 197 28.81 -1.45 -5.42
CA GLU A 197 28.37 -0.11 -5.01
C GLU A 197 28.02 0.79 -6.20
N ASP A 198 28.65 0.57 -7.36
CA ASP A 198 28.38 1.31 -8.60
C ASP A 198 27.07 0.86 -9.28
N TYR A 199 26.40 -0.17 -8.76
CA TYR A 199 25.18 -0.76 -9.30
C TYR A 199 25.32 -1.21 -10.77
N LYS A 200 26.48 -1.76 -11.14
CA LYS A 200 26.77 -2.24 -12.50
C LYS A 200 26.44 -3.71 -12.69
N ASN A 201 26.70 -4.55 -11.68
CA ASN A 201 26.52 -5.99 -11.76
C ASN A 201 25.35 -6.41 -10.88
N ARG A 202 24.30 -6.95 -11.50
CA ARG A 202 23.13 -7.47 -10.76
C ARG A 202 23.54 -8.66 -9.88
N MET A 203 22.87 -8.77 -8.74
CA MET A 203 23.09 -9.91 -7.84
C MET A 203 22.57 -11.22 -8.45
N PHE A 204 21.40 -11.15 -9.07
CA PHE A 204 20.70 -12.30 -9.65
C PHE A 204 20.61 -12.18 -11.17
N ASP A 205 20.86 -13.29 -11.87
CA ASP A 205 20.80 -13.35 -13.33
C ASP A 205 19.35 -13.54 -13.83
N SER A 206 18.47 -14.06 -12.97
CA SER A 206 17.06 -14.30 -13.28
C SER A 206 16.15 -14.03 -12.08
N LEU A 207 14.88 -13.75 -12.36
CA LEU A 207 13.87 -13.66 -11.31
C LEU A 207 13.71 -15.00 -10.59
N ASP A 208 13.82 -16.11 -11.32
CA ASP A 208 13.64 -17.44 -10.75
C ASP A 208 14.68 -17.72 -9.65
N GLU A 209 15.92 -17.32 -9.86
CA GLU A 209 16.99 -17.37 -8.85
C GLU A 209 16.60 -16.61 -7.58
N PHE A 210 16.13 -15.37 -7.72
CA PHE A 210 15.66 -14.56 -6.59
C PHE A 210 14.45 -15.19 -5.88
N THR A 211 13.48 -15.71 -6.63
CA THR A 211 12.26 -16.29 -6.03
C THR A 211 12.51 -17.59 -5.28
N ASN A 212 13.56 -18.33 -5.65
CA ASN A 212 13.97 -19.59 -5.03
C ASN A 212 14.93 -19.40 -3.85
N LEU A 213 15.23 -18.16 -3.46
CA LEU A 213 15.98 -17.88 -2.24
C LEU A 213 15.28 -18.46 -1.00
N ILE A 214 16.08 -18.76 0.01
CA ILE A 214 15.58 -19.11 1.34
C ILE A 214 14.66 -17.97 1.83
N PRO A 215 13.45 -18.26 2.33
CA PRO A 215 12.47 -17.23 2.70
C PRO A 215 13.01 -16.16 3.65
N SER A 216 13.85 -16.53 4.62
CA SER A 216 14.48 -15.60 5.56
C SER A 216 15.40 -14.59 4.86
N ILE A 217 16.18 -15.03 3.88
CA ILE A 217 17.06 -14.16 3.09
C ILE A 217 16.24 -13.28 2.16
N LYS A 218 15.25 -13.86 1.46
CA LYS A 218 14.38 -13.10 0.55
C LYS A 218 13.63 -11.99 1.29
N ASN A 219 13.09 -12.28 2.47
CA ASN A 219 12.36 -11.30 3.27
C ASN A 219 13.29 -10.19 3.76
N GLN A 220 14.51 -10.49 4.21
CA GLN A 220 15.51 -9.46 4.56
C GLN A 220 15.75 -8.47 3.41
N LEU A 221 15.94 -8.98 2.19
CA LEU A 221 16.18 -8.16 1.01
C LEU A 221 14.96 -7.28 0.65
N ILE A 222 13.75 -7.85 0.75
CA ILE A 222 12.50 -7.13 0.49
C ILE A 222 12.25 -6.05 1.54
N GLU A 223 12.47 -6.36 2.83
CA GLU A 223 12.32 -5.44 3.94
C GLU A 223 13.30 -4.27 3.81
N TYR A 224 14.57 -4.55 3.53
CA TYR A 224 15.56 -3.51 3.30
C TYR A 224 15.17 -2.62 2.12
N TYR A 225 14.81 -3.20 0.97
CA TYR A 225 14.34 -2.44 -0.19
C TYR A 225 13.13 -1.54 0.17
N SER A 226 12.19 -2.05 0.97
CA SER A 226 10.99 -1.31 1.39
C SER A 226 11.30 -0.19 2.38
N SER A 227 12.41 -0.31 3.12
CA SER A 227 12.90 0.70 4.06
C SER A 227 13.78 1.77 3.42
N LEU A 228 14.09 1.66 2.12
CA LEU A 228 14.79 2.70 1.37
C LEU A 228 13.88 3.93 1.24
N ASP A 229 13.92 4.77 2.27
CA ASP A 229 13.38 6.12 2.28
C ASP A 229 14.52 7.11 2.07
N ILE A 230 14.23 8.23 1.42
CA ILE A 230 15.21 9.31 1.22
C ILE A 230 14.81 10.50 2.09
N GLY A 231 15.56 10.70 3.17
CA GLY A 231 15.36 11.81 4.08
C GLY A 231 15.74 13.15 3.44
N LEU A 232 15.09 14.23 3.91
CA LEU A 232 15.42 15.60 3.46
C LEU A 232 16.89 15.99 3.68
N SER A 233 17.55 15.40 4.68
CA SER A 233 18.97 15.59 4.95
C SER A 233 19.88 14.97 3.89
N GLU A 234 19.45 13.88 3.26
CA GLU A 234 20.23 13.10 2.28
C GLU A 234 20.15 13.72 0.88
N LEU A 235 19.08 14.50 0.65
CA LEU A 235 18.85 15.31 -0.55
C LEU A 235 19.69 16.59 -0.62
N LYS A 236 20.27 17.04 0.51
CA LYS A 236 21.17 18.19 0.53
C LYS A 236 22.48 17.85 -0.19
N LYS A 237 23.02 18.82 -0.92
CA LYS A 237 24.35 18.74 -1.57
C LYS A 237 25.48 18.72 -0.56
#